data_AF-A0A3D1UMQ6-F1
#
_entry.id   AF-A0A3D1UMQ6-F1
#
_cell.length_a   1.000
_cell.length_b   1.000
_cell.length_c   1.000
_cell.angle_alpha   90.00
_cell.angle_beta   90.00
_cell.angle_gamma   90.00
#
_symmetry.space_group_name_H-M   'P 1'
#
loop_
_entity.id
_entity.type
_entity.pdbx_description
1 polymer ?
#
loop_
_entity_poly.entity_id
_entity_poly.type
_entity_poly.pdbx_seq_one_letter_code
_entity_poly.pdbx_strand_id
1 'polypeptide(L)'
;MKKDDLSNVTSRQEHSLSSPRSICNNSGDSYYELWFKDLFAHHPMFKIVPATVLAGLLSGIIAVIGAFFRPEGPWLVILNIFFFSPFMEELFKQIGLIYLLEKRTWLLRFTWQFPLAGALSGLTFAVLENLIYRYHHLADMEGSDLAYIMGFRWIVCTGLHLTCSLIASAGLCHAWKRHMGHFMPFNLRDALWYFAAAIGLHGFYNFLVFITFFDEIFHF
;
A
#
# COMPACT_ATOMS: atom_id res chain seq x y z
N MET A 1 -15.48 -43.58 22.21
CA MET A 1 -14.56 -42.60 21.59
C MET A 1 -15.35 -41.34 21.31
N LYS A 2 -15.28 -40.33 22.19
CA LYS A 2 -16.10 -39.11 22.16
C LYS A 2 -15.29 -37.96 21.51
N LYS A 3 -15.82 -37.37 20.45
CA LYS A 3 -15.25 -36.23 19.69
C LYS A 3 -16.00 -34.94 20.10
N ASP A 4 -15.84 -34.42 21.31
CA ASP A 4 -16.66 -33.26 21.74
C ASP A 4 -15.92 -32.12 22.47
N ASP A 5 -14.58 -32.10 22.57
CA ASP A 5 -13.90 -31.19 23.53
C ASP A 5 -12.85 -30.20 22.98
N LEU A 6 -12.72 -30.03 21.65
CA LEU A 6 -11.65 -29.18 21.07
C LEU A 6 -12.11 -27.85 20.45
N SER A 7 -13.40 -27.53 20.42
CA SER A 7 -13.90 -26.28 19.81
C SER A 7 -14.07 -25.10 20.78
N ASN A 8 -13.83 -25.29 22.09
CA ASN A 8 -14.19 -24.29 23.11
C ASN A 8 -13.03 -23.55 23.77
N VAL A 9 -11.79 -23.76 23.31
CA VAL A 9 -10.59 -23.14 23.94
C VAL A 9 -10.10 -21.89 23.20
N THR A 10 -10.48 -21.67 21.94
CA THR A 10 -10.02 -20.50 21.17
C THR A 10 -10.95 -19.27 21.21
N SER A 11 -12.15 -19.37 21.79
CA SER A 11 -13.11 -18.25 21.87
C SER A 11 -13.08 -17.48 23.20
N ARG A 12 -12.28 -17.91 24.18
CA ARG A 12 -12.33 -17.37 25.56
C ARG A 12 -11.20 -16.42 25.96
N GLN A 13 -10.32 -16.05 25.04
CA GLN A 13 -9.18 -15.17 25.34
C GLN A 13 -9.29 -13.76 24.73
N GLU A 14 -10.43 -13.40 24.12
CA GLU A 14 -10.70 -12.03 23.66
C GLU A 14 -11.65 -11.25 24.60
N HIS A 15 -12.16 -11.88 25.67
CA HIS A 15 -13.33 -11.34 26.39
C HIS A 15 -13.11 -10.93 27.86
N SER A 16 -11.87 -10.67 28.30
CA SER A 16 -11.63 -10.11 29.65
C SER A 16 -10.49 -9.09 29.73
N LEU A 17 -10.34 -8.23 28.71
CA LEU A 17 -9.84 -6.88 29.01
C LEU A 17 -10.98 -6.19 29.74
N SER A 18 -10.99 -6.36 31.07
CA SER A 18 -11.78 -5.56 31.98
C SER A 18 -11.67 -4.11 31.54
N SER A 19 -12.82 -3.45 31.35
CA SER A 19 -12.91 -2.04 30.96
C SER A 19 -11.82 -1.22 31.70
N PRO A 20 -10.76 -0.76 31.02
CA PRO A 20 -9.57 -0.19 31.68
C PRO A 20 -9.79 1.21 32.29
N ARG A 21 -11.05 1.67 32.35
CA ARG A 21 -11.42 2.99 32.89
C ARG A 21 -10.98 3.21 34.35
N SER A 22 -10.69 2.17 35.12
CA SER A 22 -10.27 2.35 36.53
C SER A 22 -8.79 2.69 36.72
N ILE A 23 -7.94 2.60 35.69
CA ILE A 23 -6.48 2.83 35.82
C ILE A 23 -6.11 4.31 35.61
N CYS A 24 -6.98 5.12 35.01
CA CYS A 24 -6.63 6.48 34.56
C CYS A 24 -6.62 7.57 35.66
N ASN A 25 -6.86 7.24 36.93
CA ASN A 25 -7.17 8.30 37.91
C ASN A 25 -5.98 8.99 38.59
N ASN A 26 -4.73 8.53 38.45
CA ASN A 26 -3.62 9.07 39.25
C ASN A 26 -2.34 9.50 38.49
N SER A 27 -2.19 9.21 37.19
CA SER A 27 -0.90 9.46 36.49
C SER A 27 -0.87 10.67 35.56
N GLY A 28 -2.01 11.27 35.20
CA GLY A 28 -2.05 12.36 34.19
C GLY A 28 -1.79 11.93 32.74
N ASP A 29 -1.33 10.69 32.53
CA ASP A 29 -1.14 10.08 31.20
C ASP A 29 -2.48 9.92 30.47
N SER A 30 -2.48 10.19 29.16
CA SER A 30 -3.64 9.91 28.30
C SER A 30 -3.94 8.41 28.28
N TYR A 31 -5.22 8.03 28.25
CA TYR A 31 -5.66 6.63 28.09
C TYR A 31 -4.93 5.92 26.93
N TYR A 32 -4.75 6.62 25.81
CA TYR A 32 -4.06 6.07 24.64
C TYR A 32 -2.58 5.81 24.88
N GLU A 33 -1.93 6.63 25.69
CA GLU A 33 -0.52 6.46 26.03
C GLU A 33 -0.31 5.16 26.83
N LEU A 34 -1.14 4.94 27.85
CA LEU A 34 -1.12 3.71 28.64
C LEU A 34 -1.41 2.48 27.77
N TRP A 35 -2.42 2.57 26.89
CA TRP A 35 -2.75 1.51 25.95
C TRP A 35 -1.59 1.19 25.00
N PHE A 36 -0.91 2.19 24.44
CA PHE A 36 0.24 1.98 23.56
C PHE A 36 1.44 1.36 24.28
N LYS A 37 1.75 1.84 25.50
CA LYS A 37 2.84 1.29 26.33
C LYS A 37 2.59 -0.20 26.63
N ASP A 38 1.36 -0.53 27.03
CA ASP A 38 0.94 -1.91 27.31
C ASP A 38 1.04 -2.81 26.06
N LEU A 39 0.55 -2.30 24.93
CA LEU A 39 0.56 -3.01 23.66
C LEU A 39 1.98 -3.32 23.15
N PHE A 40 2.92 -2.40 23.33
CA PHE A 40 4.32 -2.65 22.95
C PHE A 40 5.05 -3.59 23.91
N ALA A 41 4.71 -3.59 25.19
CA ALA A 41 5.32 -4.45 26.20
C ALA A 41 4.93 -5.93 26.03
N HIS A 42 3.68 -6.20 25.65
CA HIS A 42 3.15 -7.57 25.58
C HIS A 42 3.32 -8.28 24.23
N HIS A 43 3.81 -7.57 23.20
CA HIS A 43 3.96 -8.15 21.86
C HIS A 43 5.41 -8.35 21.44
N PRO A 44 5.75 -9.53 20.87
CA PRO A 44 7.13 -9.88 20.58
C PRO A 44 7.67 -9.18 19.32
N MET A 45 8.94 -8.78 19.38
CA MET A 45 9.64 -8.02 18.32
C MET A 45 9.79 -8.79 17.00
N PHE A 46 9.89 -10.13 17.04
CA PHE A 46 10.17 -10.93 15.84
C PHE A 46 9.05 -10.85 14.76
N LYS A 47 7.84 -10.41 15.13
CA LYS A 47 6.70 -10.28 14.19
C LYS A 47 6.77 -9.02 13.33
N ILE A 48 7.59 -8.03 13.70
CA ILE A 48 7.65 -6.70 13.09
C ILE A 48 8.14 -6.76 11.63
N VAL A 49 9.31 -7.37 11.43
CA VAL A 49 9.93 -7.46 10.08
C VAL A 49 9.04 -8.28 9.13
N PRO A 50 8.59 -9.51 9.48
CA PRO A 50 7.73 -10.29 8.59
C PRO A 50 6.41 -9.59 8.26
N ALA A 51 5.78 -8.92 9.22
CA ALA A 51 4.55 -8.17 8.97
C ALA A 51 4.77 -7.03 7.96
N THR A 52 5.89 -6.32 8.05
CA THR A 52 6.25 -5.25 7.12
C THR A 52 6.46 -5.78 5.70
N VAL A 53 7.21 -6.89 5.59
CA VAL A 53 7.48 -7.54 4.31
C VAL A 53 6.19 -8.05 3.68
N LEU A 54 5.36 -8.77 4.44
CA LEU A 54 4.07 -9.29 3.97
C LEU A 54 3.13 -8.16 3.57
N ALA A 55 3.06 -7.07 4.34
CA ALA A 55 2.25 -5.91 4.01
C ALA A 55 2.66 -5.31 2.66
N GLY A 56 3.97 -5.12 2.42
CA GLY A 56 4.47 -4.61 1.14
C GLY A 56 4.12 -5.53 -0.04
N LEU A 57 4.48 -6.81 0.06
CA LEU A 57 4.26 -7.80 -1.02
C LEU A 57 2.78 -7.97 -1.36
N LEU A 58 1.92 -8.16 -0.36
CA LEU A 58 0.49 -8.34 -0.58
C LEU A 58 -0.17 -7.09 -1.17
N SER A 59 0.26 -5.89 -0.75
CA SER A 59 -0.26 -4.64 -1.32
C SER A 59 0.11 -4.50 -2.79
N GLY A 60 1.35 -4.87 -3.17
CA GLY A 60 1.76 -4.86 -4.57
C GLY A 60 0.93 -5.82 -5.45
N ILE A 61 0.58 -7.01 -4.92
CA ILE A 61 -0.31 -7.97 -5.59
C ILE A 61 -1.73 -7.41 -5.72
N ILE A 62 -2.29 -6.84 -4.65
CA ILE A 62 -3.64 -6.27 -4.65
C ILE A 62 -3.74 -5.08 -5.61
N ALA A 63 -2.69 -4.27 -5.72
CA ALA A 63 -2.64 -3.12 -6.61
C ALA A 63 -2.85 -3.45 -8.09
N VAL A 64 -2.52 -4.67 -8.50
CA VAL A 64 -2.79 -5.16 -9.87
C VAL A 64 -4.27 -5.09 -10.23
N ILE A 65 -5.19 -5.21 -9.25
CA ILE A 65 -6.63 -5.06 -9.48
C ILE A 65 -6.96 -3.66 -10.03
N GLY A 66 -6.24 -2.63 -9.58
CA GLY A 66 -6.40 -1.25 -10.07
C GLY A 66 -6.08 -1.11 -11.56
N ALA A 67 -5.10 -1.86 -12.06
CA ALA A 67 -4.69 -1.83 -13.47
C ALA A 67 -5.73 -2.48 -14.42
N PHE A 68 -6.61 -3.34 -13.89
CA PHE A 68 -7.65 -4.01 -14.68
C PHE A 68 -8.96 -3.21 -14.79
N PHE A 69 -9.09 -2.08 -14.11
CA PHE A 69 -10.28 -1.24 -14.21
C PHE A 69 -10.32 -0.55 -15.58
N ARG A 70 -11.29 -0.92 -16.43
CA ARG A 70 -11.47 -0.38 -17.79
C ARG A 70 -12.92 0.05 -18.00
N PRO A 71 -13.24 1.36 -17.92
CA PRO A 71 -14.58 1.83 -18.20
C PRO A 71 -14.89 1.82 -19.71
N GLU A 72 -16.17 1.66 -20.04
CA GLU A 72 -16.66 1.74 -21.43
C GLU A 72 -16.83 3.20 -21.87
N GLY A 73 -16.32 3.56 -23.05
CA GLY A 73 -16.49 4.89 -23.65
C GLY A 73 -15.20 5.73 -23.72
N PRO A 74 -14.98 6.48 -24.82
CA PRO A 74 -13.67 7.09 -25.12
C PRO A 74 -13.21 8.13 -24.09
N TRP A 75 -14.12 8.99 -23.61
CA TRP A 75 -13.79 9.96 -22.57
C TRP A 75 -13.48 9.31 -21.22
N LEU A 76 -14.19 8.23 -20.87
CA LEU A 76 -13.94 7.51 -19.62
C LEU A 76 -12.60 6.76 -19.66
N VAL A 77 -12.17 6.28 -20.83
CA VAL A 77 -10.83 5.69 -21.01
C VAL A 77 -9.74 6.73 -20.72
N ILE A 78 -9.87 7.94 -21.25
CA ILE A 78 -8.91 9.03 -21.00
C ILE A 78 -8.85 9.38 -19.51
N LEU A 79 -10.01 9.60 -18.87
CA LEU A 79 -10.07 9.85 -17.43
C LEU A 79 -9.49 8.69 -16.61
N ASN A 80 -9.69 7.45 -17.06
CA ASN A 80 -9.17 6.28 -16.40
C ASN A 80 -7.65 6.26 -16.41
N ILE A 81 -7.04 6.46 -17.58
CA ILE A 81 -5.58 6.44 -17.78
C ILE A 81 -4.88 7.51 -16.93
N PHE A 82 -5.45 8.70 -16.83
CA PHE A 82 -4.80 9.83 -16.17
C PHE A 82 -5.12 9.97 -14.68
N PHE A 83 -6.29 9.50 -14.24
CA PHE A 83 -6.75 9.75 -12.88
C PHE A 83 -7.15 8.48 -12.15
N PHE A 84 -8.12 7.72 -12.63
CA PHE A 84 -8.69 6.62 -11.84
C PHE A 84 -7.71 5.45 -11.66
N SER A 85 -7.01 5.00 -12.71
CA SER A 85 -6.01 3.93 -12.57
C SER A 85 -4.85 4.36 -11.67
N PRO A 86 -4.19 5.53 -11.90
CA PRO A 86 -3.16 6.02 -10.98
C PRO A 86 -3.66 6.16 -9.53
N PHE A 87 -4.87 6.68 -9.31
CA PHE A 87 -5.48 6.78 -7.97
C PHE A 87 -5.61 5.41 -7.30
N MET A 88 -6.21 4.43 -7.99
CA MET A 88 -6.46 3.10 -7.44
C MET A 88 -5.14 2.35 -7.18
N GLU A 89 -4.21 2.42 -8.12
CA GLU A 89 -2.93 1.73 -8.01
C GLU A 89 -2.08 2.28 -6.87
N GLU A 90 -1.95 3.60 -6.74
CA GLU A 90 -1.17 4.20 -5.64
C GLU A 90 -1.83 3.97 -4.28
N LEU A 91 -3.18 3.99 -4.21
CA LEU A 91 -3.89 3.66 -2.97
C LEU A 91 -3.69 2.19 -2.57
N PHE A 92 -3.86 1.27 -3.51
CA PHE A 92 -3.76 -0.17 -3.24
C PHE A 92 -2.34 -0.63 -2.93
N LYS A 93 -1.30 0.01 -3.49
CA LYS A 93 0.10 -0.24 -3.09
C LYS A 93 0.35 0.06 -1.62
N GLN A 94 -0.48 0.88 -0.98
CA GLN A 94 -0.33 1.23 0.43
C GLN A 94 -1.31 0.50 1.37
N ILE A 95 -2.23 -0.33 0.86
CA ILE A 95 -3.32 -0.90 1.66
C ILE A 95 -2.82 -1.74 2.84
N GLY A 96 -1.72 -2.47 2.69
CA GLY A 96 -1.11 -3.26 3.76
C GLY A 96 -0.53 -2.39 4.88
N LEU A 97 0.14 -1.29 4.54
CA LEU A 97 0.60 -0.33 5.55
C LEU A 97 -0.58 0.36 6.23
N ILE A 98 -1.61 0.76 5.49
CA ILE A 98 -2.84 1.33 6.05
C ILE A 98 -3.51 0.35 7.01
N TYR A 99 -3.64 -0.93 6.61
CA TYR A 99 -4.17 -1.98 7.48
C TYR A 99 -3.35 -2.14 8.76
N LEU A 100 -2.02 -2.17 8.66
CA LEU A 100 -1.16 -2.24 9.83
C LEU A 100 -1.34 -1.00 10.74
N LEU A 101 -1.42 0.20 10.18
CA LEU A 101 -1.63 1.42 10.94
C LEU A 101 -2.96 1.45 11.69
N GLU A 102 -4.04 1.01 11.05
CA GLU A 102 -5.39 1.06 11.62
C GLU A 102 -5.71 -0.09 12.58
N LYS A 103 -5.23 -1.31 12.26
CA LYS A 103 -5.66 -2.53 12.96
C LYS A 103 -4.56 -3.16 13.82
N ARG A 104 -3.29 -2.93 13.49
CA ARG A 104 -2.15 -3.61 14.11
C ARG A 104 -0.95 -2.69 14.31
N THR A 105 -1.20 -1.47 14.80
CA THR A 105 -0.19 -0.39 14.87
C THR A 105 1.05 -0.81 15.67
N TRP A 106 0.91 -1.75 16.61
CA TRP A 106 2.01 -2.32 17.40
C TRP A 106 3.09 -3.06 16.60
N LEU A 107 2.76 -3.47 15.36
CA LEU A 107 3.71 -4.06 14.41
C LEU A 107 4.58 -2.99 13.71
N LEU A 108 4.21 -1.71 13.78
CA LEU A 108 4.96 -0.58 13.22
C LEU A 108 5.65 0.19 14.35
N ARG A 109 6.92 -0.14 14.61
CA ARG A 109 7.73 0.46 15.67
C ARG A 109 8.80 1.40 15.16
N PHE A 110 9.24 1.21 13.92
CA PHE A 110 10.40 1.90 13.36
C PHE A 110 10.05 2.60 12.05
N THR A 111 10.68 3.75 11.82
CA THR A 111 10.46 4.57 10.63
C THR A 111 10.92 3.91 9.35
N TRP A 112 11.90 3.00 9.40
CA TRP A 112 12.41 2.30 8.20
C TRP A 112 11.40 1.30 7.63
N GLN A 113 10.38 0.90 8.40
CA GLN A 113 9.37 -0.05 7.94
C GLN A 113 8.52 0.50 6.80
N PHE A 114 8.26 1.81 6.81
CA PHE A 114 7.47 2.50 5.80
C PHE A 114 8.14 2.50 4.42
N PRO A 115 9.37 3.02 4.25
CA PRO A 115 10.03 2.97 2.95
C PRO A 115 10.32 1.53 2.51
N LEU A 116 10.57 0.59 3.44
CA LEU A 116 10.74 -0.83 3.07
C LEU A 116 9.45 -1.41 2.48
N ALA A 117 8.31 -1.28 3.17
CA ALA A 117 7.04 -1.81 2.68
C ALA A 117 6.58 -1.10 1.39
N GLY A 118 6.78 0.22 1.31
CA GLY A 118 6.52 0.99 0.09
C GLY A 118 7.37 0.53 -1.08
N ALA A 119 8.67 0.34 -0.89
CA ALA A 119 9.56 -0.17 -1.94
C ALA A 119 9.17 -1.58 -2.38
N LEU A 120 8.91 -2.49 -1.44
CA LEU A 120 8.47 -3.84 -1.75
C LEU A 120 7.15 -3.84 -2.52
N SER A 121 6.18 -3.03 -2.12
CA SER A 121 4.92 -2.93 -2.85
C SER A 121 5.08 -2.38 -4.26
N GLY A 122 5.84 -1.29 -4.43
CA GLY A 122 6.13 -0.70 -5.74
C GLY A 122 6.85 -1.68 -6.68
N LEU A 123 7.85 -2.39 -6.17
CA LEU A 123 8.58 -3.39 -6.94
C LEU A 123 7.72 -4.61 -7.30
N THR A 124 6.95 -5.15 -6.35
CA THR A 124 6.02 -6.26 -6.62
C THR A 124 4.98 -5.87 -7.65
N PHE A 125 4.38 -4.70 -7.53
CA PHE A 125 3.43 -4.19 -8.52
C PHE A 125 4.08 -4.04 -9.89
N ALA A 126 5.24 -3.37 -9.99
CA ALA A 126 5.93 -3.14 -11.25
C ALA A 126 6.33 -4.45 -11.96
N VAL A 127 6.79 -5.45 -11.21
CA VAL A 127 7.08 -6.79 -11.76
C VAL A 127 5.83 -7.41 -12.36
N LEU A 128 4.73 -7.44 -11.61
CA LEU A 128 3.48 -8.05 -12.07
C LEU A 128 2.89 -7.30 -13.26
N GLU A 129 2.88 -5.97 -13.21
CA GLU A 129 2.38 -5.14 -14.30
C GLU A 129 3.20 -5.34 -15.58
N ASN A 130 4.53 -5.38 -15.49
CA ASN A 130 5.38 -5.65 -16.65
C ASN A 130 5.20 -7.06 -17.22
N LEU A 131 4.97 -8.07 -16.37
CA LEU A 131 4.65 -9.41 -16.83
C LEU A 131 3.29 -9.46 -17.53
N ILE A 132 2.26 -8.81 -16.97
CA ILE A 132 0.95 -8.68 -17.62
C ILE A 132 1.10 -7.98 -18.96
N TYR A 133 1.87 -6.88 -19.01
CA TYR A 133 2.09 -6.16 -20.26
C TYR A 133 2.77 -7.03 -21.32
N ARG A 134 3.81 -7.79 -20.95
CA ARG A 134 4.51 -8.71 -21.86
C ARG A 134 3.59 -9.81 -22.40
N TYR A 135 2.85 -10.49 -21.52
CA TYR A 135 2.12 -11.71 -21.88
C TYR A 135 0.69 -11.46 -22.34
N HIS A 136 0.12 -10.29 -22.06
CA HIS A 136 -1.26 -9.95 -22.42
C HIS A 136 -1.35 -8.82 -23.44
N HIS A 137 -0.59 -7.73 -23.28
CA HIS A 137 -0.69 -6.57 -24.18
C HIS A 137 0.25 -6.66 -25.38
N LEU A 138 1.41 -7.31 -25.21
CA LEU A 138 2.42 -7.50 -26.26
C LEU A 138 2.57 -8.97 -26.64
N ALA A 139 1.52 -9.78 -26.49
CA ALA A 139 1.58 -11.22 -26.73
C ALA A 139 2.06 -11.55 -28.15
N ASP A 140 1.58 -10.79 -29.13
CA ASP A 140 1.84 -11.00 -30.56
C ASP A 140 3.07 -10.24 -31.10
N MET A 141 3.75 -9.45 -30.25
CA MET A 141 4.92 -8.67 -30.65
C MET A 141 6.19 -9.49 -30.44
N GLU A 142 7.08 -9.50 -31.43
CA GLU A 142 8.36 -10.23 -31.40
C GLU A 142 9.52 -9.34 -31.87
N GLY A 143 10.76 -9.81 -31.68
CA GLY A 143 11.96 -9.16 -32.22
C GLY A 143 12.47 -7.96 -31.41
N SER A 144 13.07 -7.00 -32.12
CA SER A 144 13.75 -5.83 -31.52
C SER A 144 12.81 -4.88 -30.80
N ASP A 145 11.59 -4.72 -31.31
CA ASP A 145 10.62 -3.74 -30.82
C ASP A 145 10.09 -4.16 -29.45
N LEU A 146 9.80 -5.46 -29.27
CA LEU A 146 9.46 -6.05 -27.99
C LEU A 146 10.56 -5.81 -26.95
N ALA A 147 11.82 -6.08 -27.33
CA ALA A 147 12.95 -5.91 -26.42
C ALA A 147 13.13 -4.45 -25.99
N TYR A 148 12.94 -3.51 -26.93
CA TYR A 148 13.00 -2.08 -26.65
C TYR A 148 11.89 -1.64 -25.69
N ILE A 149 10.63 -1.96 -25.98
CA ILE A 149 9.49 -1.56 -25.16
C ILE A 149 9.59 -2.17 -23.76
N MET A 150 9.90 -3.47 -23.66
CA MET A 150 10.06 -4.12 -22.36
C MET A 150 11.25 -3.57 -21.58
N GLY A 151 12.38 -3.27 -22.24
CA GLY A 151 13.53 -2.63 -21.61
C GLY A 151 13.19 -1.25 -21.02
N PHE A 152 12.48 -0.43 -21.80
CA PHE A 152 11.97 0.86 -21.33
C PHE A 152 11.06 0.69 -20.10
N ARG A 153 10.08 -0.21 -20.16
CA ARG A 153 9.15 -0.46 -19.05
C ARG A 153 9.85 -0.95 -17.78
N TRP A 154 10.79 -1.89 -17.91
CA TRP A 154 11.52 -2.43 -16.77
C TRP A 154 12.38 -1.39 -16.05
N ILE A 155 12.83 -0.35 -16.75
CA ILE A 155 13.64 0.72 -16.16
C ILE A 155 12.74 1.86 -15.68
N VAL A 156 11.97 2.44 -16.61
CA VAL A 156 11.22 3.68 -16.38
C VAL A 156 9.95 3.44 -15.59
N CYS A 157 9.09 2.47 -15.98
CA CYS A 157 7.87 2.18 -15.23
C CYS A 157 8.18 1.63 -13.83
N THR A 158 9.18 0.75 -13.71
CA THR A 158 9.62 0.26 -12.39
C THR A 158 10.13 1.40 -11.51
N GLY A 159 10.96 2.30 -12.06
CA GLY A 159 11.45 3.47 -11.36
C GLY A 159 10.32 4.41 -10.91
N LEU A 160 9.34 4.63 -11.77
CA LEU A 160 8.14 5.42 -11.47
C LEU A 160 7.35 4.80 -10.30
N HIS A 161 6.97 3.52 -10.39
CA HIS A 161 6.18 2.88 -9.33
C HIS A 161 6.92 2.76 -8.01
N LEU A 162 8.23 2.51 -8.04
CA LEU A 162 9.06 2.55 -6.84
C LEU A 162 9.02 3.95 -6.20
N THR A 163 9.21 4.99 -7.01
CA THR A 163 9.21 6.39 -6.54
C THR A 163 7.86 6.80 -5.97
N CYS A 164 6.76 6.55 -6.68
CA CYS A 164 5.41 6.88 -6.23
C CYS A 164 5.07 6.16 -4.92
N SER A 165 5.39 4.86 -4.81
CA SER A 165 5.19 4.10 -3.57
C SER A 165 6.04 4.60 -2.41
N LEU A 166 7.27 5.07 -2.66
CA LEU A 166 8.11 5.68 -1.64
C LEU A 166 7.54 7.02 -1.18
N ILE A 167 7.02 7.86 -2.08
CA ILE A 167 6.35 9.13 -1.74
C ILE A 167 5.11 8.84 -0.87
N ALA A 168 4.24 7.93 -1.29
CA ALA A 168 3.02 7.60 -0.55
C ALA A 168 3.34 7.00 0.84
N SER A 169 4.29 6.07 0.92
CA SER A 169 4.73 5.50 2.20
C SER A 169 5.41 6.51 3.13
N ALA A 170 6.10 7.52 2.58
CA ALA A 170 6.64 8.65 3.36
C ALA A 170 5.52 9.47 4.00
N GLY A 171 4.39 9.67 3.31
CA GLY A 171 3.19 10.29 3.87
C GLY A 171 2.59 9.50 5.02
N LEU A 172 2.50 8.17 4.88
CA LEU A 172 2.07 7.28 5.97
C LEU A 172 3.05 7.33 7.16
N CYS A 173 4.36 7.41 6.92
CA CYS A 173 5.35 7.57 7.97
C CYS A 173 5.20 8.92 8.69
N HIS A 174 4.96 10.00 7.94
CA HIS A 174 4.71 11.33 8.48
C HIS A 174 3.49 11.34 9.40
N ALA A 175 2.36 10.83 8.92
CA ALA A 175 1.15 10.69 9.71
C ALA A 175 1.41 9.83 10.96
N TRP A 176 2.01 8.65 10.81
CA TRP A 176 2.35 7.78 11.95
C TRP A 176 3.17 8.49 13.02
N LYS A 177 4.24 9.20 12.67
CA LYS A 177 5.05 9.97 13.63
C LYS A 177 4.22 11.00 14.40
N ARG A 178 3.36 11.73 13.68
CA ARG A 178 2.48 12.73 14.28
C ARG A 178 1.50 12.10 15.27
N HIS A 179 0.89 10.98 14.92
CA HIS A 179 -0.08 10.28 15.77
C HIS A 179 0.57 9.61 16.98
N MET A 180 1.74 8.98 16.79
CA MET A 180 2.51 8.37 17.88
C MET A 180 3.05 9.42 18.87
N GLY A 181 3.49 10.58 18.37
CA GLY A 181 4.02 11.64 19.23
C GLY A 181 2.98 12.29 20.15
N HIS A 182 1.69 12.17 19.82
CA HIS A 182 0.59 12.74 20.60
C HIS A 182 -0.34 11.68 21.21
N PHE A 183 0.00 10.40 21.07
CA PHE A 183 -0.85 9.27 21.49
C PHE A 183 -2.29 9.40 20.98
N MET A 184 -2.46 9.70 19.68
CA MET A 184 -3.75 9.86 19.03
C MET A 184 -4.02 8.72 18.04
N PRO A 185 -5.29 8.35 17.78
CA PRO A 185 -5.63 7.37 16.75
C PRO A 185 -5.20 7.85 15.36
N PHE A 186 -4.69 6.94 14.53
CA PHE A 186 -4.23 7.24 13.17
C PHE A 186 -5.33 7.85 12.30
N ASN A 187 -4.98 8.86 11.50
CA ASN A 187 -5.87 9.49 10.54
C ASN A 187 -5.19 9.58 9.17
N LEU A 188 -5.74 8.88 8.17
CA LEU A 188 -5.22 8.86 6.80
C LEU A 188 -5.17 10.25 6.16
N ARG A 189 -6.00 11.20 6.62
CA ARG A 189 -6.03 12.59 6.13
C ARG A 189 -4.65 13.25 6.18
N ASP A 190 -3.86 12.93 7.21
CA ASP A 190 -2.54 13.53 7.42
C ASP A 190 -1.49 13.03 6.40
N ALA A 191 -1.82 12.00 5.61
CA ALA A 191 -0.98 11.49 4.53
C ALA A 191 -1.46 11.90 3.12
N LEU A 192 -2.66 12.50 2.97
CA LEU A 192 -3.30 12.69 1.66
C LEU A 192 -2.49 13.53 0.68
N TRP A 193 -1.72 14.51 1.14
CA TRP A 193 -0.87 15.33 0.26
C TRP A 193 0.22 14.50 -0.44
N TYR A 194 0.75 13.49 0.24
CA TYR A 194 1.73 12.58 -0.36
C TYR A 194 1.09 11.64 -1.37
N PHE A 195 -0.13 11.14 -1.07
CA PHE A 195 -0.90 10.37 -2.05
C PHE A 195 -1.21 11.22 -3.29
N ALA A 196 -1.67 12.46 -3.11
CA ALA A 196 -1.94 13.37 -4.22
C ALA A 196 -0.68 13.62 -5.07
N ALA A 197 0.49 13.78 -4.45
CA ALA A 197 1.75 13.93 -5.16
C ALA A 197 2.14 12.66 -5.95
N ALA A 198 2.01 11.48 -5.34
CA ALA A 198 2.30 10.20 -6.01
C ALA A 198 1.34 9.93 -7.19
N ILE A 199 0.04 10.15 -6.98
CA ILE A 199 -1.00 10.00 -8.02
C ILE A 199 -0.79 11.01 -9.14
N GLY A 200 -0.49 12.27 -8.80
CA GLY A 200 -0.20 13.32 -9.78
C GLY A 200 1.04 13.02 -10.62
N LEU A 201 2.12 12.55 -9.98
CA LEU A 201 3.35 12.14 -10.68
C LEU A 201 3.09 10.98 -11.63
N HIS A 202 2.34 9.97 -11.18
CA HIS A 202 1.99 8.81 -11.99
C HIS A 202 1.07 9.19 -13.17
N GLY A 203 -0.03 9.91 -12.90
CA GLY A 203 -0.94 10.38 -13.94
C GLY A 203 -0.26 11.29 -14.96
N PHE A 204 0.68 12.14 -14.52
CA PHE A 204 1.48 12.97 -15.42
C PHE A 204 2.40 12.15 -16.32
N TYR A 205 3.06 11.11 -15.79
CA TYR A 205 3.81 10.17 -16.62
C TYR A 205 2.92 9.50 -17.67
N ASN A 206 1.74 9.01 -17.28
CA ASN A 206 0.79 8.40 -18.20
C ASN A 206 0.36 9.38 -19.30
N PHE A 207 0.16 10.65 -18.96
CA PHE A 207 -0.10 11.71 -19.93
C PHE A 207 1.06 11.89 -20.92
N LEU A 208 2.31 11.94 -20.46
CA LEU A 208 3.48 12.07 -21.33
C LEU A 208 3.63 10.88 -22.30
N VAL A 209 3.44 9.66 -21.80
CA VAL A 209 3.44 8.46 -22.65
C VAL A 209 2.30 8.53 -23.66
N PHE A 210 1.10 8.88 -23.21
CA PHE A 210 -0.07 8.99 -24.08
C PHE A 210 0.13 9.98 -25.22
N ILE A 211 0.68 11.19 -24.97
CA ILE A 211 0.90 12.18 -26.04
C ILE A 211 2.05 11.78 -26.99
N THR A 212 3.09 11.12 -26.46
CA THR A 212 4.28 10.76 -27.27
C THR A 212 3.96 9.61 -28.23
N PHE A 213 3.11 8.68 -27.80
CA PHE A 213 2.70 7.52 -28.58
C PHE A 213 1.26 7.65 -29.12
N PHE A 214 0.68 8.85 -29.08
CA PHE A 214 -0.71 9.09 -29.47
C PHE A 214 -0.97 8.68 -30.93
N ASP A 215 -0.08 9.11 -31.82
CA ASP A 215 -0.21 8.89 -33.27
C ASP A 215 -0.03 7.42 -33.65
N GLU A 216 0.77 6.66 -32.91
CA GLU A 216 0.93 5.20 -33.10
C GLU A 216 -0.26 4.41 -32.55
N ILE A 217 -0.92 4.89 -31.49
CA ILE A 217 -2.04 4.19 -30.83
C ILE A 217 -3.37 4.40 -31.58
N PHE A 218 -3.59 5.58 -32.17
CA PHE A 218 -4.90 5.95 -32.72
C PHE A 218 -5.02 5.92 -34.25
N HIS A 219 -3.97 5.55 -35.00
CA HIS A 219 -3.97 5.38 -36.47
C HIS A 219 -5.03 6.26 -37.19
N PHE A 220 -4.84 7.58 -37.14
CA PHE A 220 -5.47 8.54 -38.05
C PHE A 220 -4.52 8.89 -39.20
#